data_AF-F7KUR1-F1
#
_entry.id   AF-F7KUR1-F1
#
_cell.length_a   1.000
_cell.length_b   1.000
_cell.length_c   1.000
_cell.angle_alpha   90.00
_cell.angle_beta   90.00
_cell.angle_gamma   90.00
#
_symmetry.space_group_name_H-M   'P 1'
#
loop_
_entity.id
_entity.type
_entity.pdbx_description
1 polymer ?
#
loop_
_entity_poly.entity_id
_entity_poly.type
_entity_poly.pdbx_seq_one_letter_code
_entity_poly.pdbx_strand_id
1 'polypeptide(L)'
;MEVLSAYPDETSIRKAIEEGPYGKCVYDCGNNVVDHQIVNMEMMDGATISLAMSGFTPDVSHYTKFMGTRGQIIADMRANMITLSRFGKKEEIIDVSKLAEDFSGHGGGERRMVEAFLDLITGEGEADNTIPSVMQSVESHIIALAAEDSRKNGGKVIYLDETRQEREGCMREMYAKVPED
;
A
#
# COMPACT_ATOMS: atom_id res chain seq x y z
N MET A 1 -5.69 19.66 -4.39
CA MET A 1 -6.83 18.80 -4.01
C MET A 1 -8.07 19.68 -4.09
N GLU A 2 -8.91 19.48 -5.11
CA GLU A 2 -10.22 20.15 -5.14
C GLU A 2 -11.13 19.46 -4.13
N VAL A 3 -11.68 20.23 -3.21
CA VAL A 3 -12.73 19.75 -2.30
C VAL A 3 -14.09 19.94 -2.98
N LEU A 4 -15.02 19.00 -2.76
CA LEU A 4 -16.34 18.96 -3.39
C LEU A 4 -17.10 20.29 -3.29
N SER A 5 -17.01 20.96 -2.15
CA SER A 5 -17.42 22.35 -1.92
C SER A 5 -16.60 22.93 -0.76
N ALA A 6 -16.10 24.16 -0.91
CA ALA A 6 -15.40 24.87 0.17
C ALA A 6 -16.34 25.29 1.31
N TYR A 7 -17.65 25.40 1.03
CA TYR A 7 -18.71 25.73 1.97
C TYR A 7 -19.86 24.74 1.77
N PRO A 8 -19.83 23.58 2.42
CA PRO A 8 -20.78 22.50 2.14
C PRO A 8 -22.18 22.80 2.70
N ASP A 9 -23.11 23.08 1.81
CA ASP A 9 -24.57 23.02 2.03
C ASP A 9 -25.25 22.14 0.98
N GLU A 10 -26.51 21.72 1.20
CA GLU A 10 -27.23 20.81 0.29
C GLU A 10 -27.21 21.29 -1.18
N THR A 11 -27.40 22.59 -1.39
CA THR A 11 -27.45 23.17 -2.74
C THR A 11 -26.08 23.10 -3.41
N SER A 12 -25.04 23.48 -2.68
CA SER A 12 -23.65 23.44 -3.18
C SER A 12 -23.20 22.02 -3.52
N ILE A 13 -23.56 21.03 -2.69
CA ILE A 13 -23.20 19.62 -2.89
C ILE A 13 -23.97 19.03 -4.05
N ARG A 14 -25.28 19.26 -4.12
CA ARG A 14 -26.14 18.76 -5.21
C ARG A 14 -25.63 19.28 -6.56
N LYS A 15 -25.34 20.58 -6.64
CA LYS A 15 -24.76 21.19 -7.84
C LYS A 15 -23.41 20.57 -8.22
N ALA A 16 -22.52 20.33 -7.25
CA ALA A 16 -21.21 19.71 -7.50
C ALA A 16 -21.31 18.26 -8.01
N ILE A 17 -22.32 17.51 -7.57
CA ILE A 17 -22.60 16.15 -8.05
C ILE A 17 -23.19 16.22 -9.47
N GLU A 18 -24.19 17.07 -9.70
CA GLU A 18 -24.92 17.15 -10.98
C GLU A 18 -24.07 17.70 -12.13
N GLU A 19 -23.30 18.76 -11.87
CA GLU A 19 -22.54 19.48 -12.90
C GLU A 19 -21.04 19.14 -12.91
N GLY A 20 -20.52 18.65 -11.77
CA GLY A 20 -19.10 18.37 -11.58
C GLY A 20 -18.68 16.96 -11.96
N PRO A 21 -17.39 16.62 -11.74
CA PRO A 21 -16.89 15.27 -11.99
C PRO A 21 -17.41 14.22 -10.98
N TYR A 22 -18.04 14.67 -9.88
CA TYR A 22 -18.32 13.85 -8.71
C TYR A 22 -19.61 13.02 -8.79
N GLY A 23 -20.54 13.34 -9.69
CA GLY A 23 -21.74 12.53 -9.94
C GLY A 23 -21.66 11.64 -11.18
N LYS A 24 -20.51 11.62 -11.87
CA LYS A 24 -20.33 10.78 -13.04
C LYS A 24 -20.17 9.31 -12.63
N CYS A 25 -20.80 8.42 -13.39
CA CYS A 25 -20.66 6.99 -13.20
C CYS A 25 -19.19 6.58 -13.39
N VAL A 26 -18.57 5.94 -12.39
CA VAL A 26 -17.15 5.54 -12.44
C VAL A 26 -16.79 4.61 -13.61
N TYR A 27 -17.79 3.91 -14.16
CA TYR A 27 -17.64 3.03 -15.33
C TYR A 27 -17.76 3.76 -16.66
N ASP A 28 -18.31 4.99 -16.66
CA ASP A 28 -18.47 5.86 -17.84
C ASP A 28 -17.53 7.08 -17.77
N CYS A 29 -16.90 7.31 -16.61
CA CYS A 29 -15.70 8.11 -16.50
C CYS A 29 -14.56 7.42 -17.26
N GLY A 30 -13.67 8.18 -17.89
CA GLY A 30 -12.45 7.67 -18.54
C GLY A 30 -11.44 7.10 -17.54
N ASN A 31 -11.86 6.11 -16.75
CA ASN A 31 -11.07 5.44 -15.74
C ASN A 31 -9.93 4.71 -16.43
N ASN A 32 -8.71 5.12 -16.11
CA ASN A 32 -7.48 4.56 -16.65
C ASN A 32 -6.70 3.73 -15.60
N VAL A 33 -7.34 3.46 -14.45
CA VAL A 33 -6.83 2.54 -13.44
C VAL A 33 -6.86 1.13 -14.02
N VAL A 34 -5.76 0.42 -13.83
CA VAL A 34 -5.62 -0.97 -14.26
C VAL A 34 -6.55 -1.90 -13.48
N ASP A 35 -7.19 -2.82 -14.19
CA ASP A 35 -7.97 -3.91 -13.60
C ASP A 35 -7.07 -5.07 -13.09
N HIS A 36 -5.87 -5.21 -13.66
CA HIS A 36 -4.83 -6.11 -13.21
C HIS A 36 -3.43 -5.55 -13.48
N GLN A 37 -2.50 -5.83 -12.58
CA GLN A 37 -1.10 -5.44 -12.74
C GLN A 37 -0.19 -6.45 -12.05
N ILE A 38 0.92 -6.78 -12.72
CA ILE A 38 2.02 -7.53 -12.12
C ILE A 38 3.24 -6.63 -12.12
N VAL A 39 3.85 -6.45 -10.95
CA VAL A 39 5.08 -5.67 -10.75
C VAL A 39 6.15 -6.63 -10.26
N ASN A 40 7.24 -6.74 -11.03
CA ASN A 40 8.42 -7.50 -10.65
C ASN A 40 9.50 -6.52 -10.19
N MET A 41 10.12 -6.81 -9.06
CA MET A 41 11.13 -5.96 -8.43
C MET A 41 12.36 -6.80 -8.07
N GLU A 42 13.53 -6.22 -8.26
CA GLU A 42 14.79 -6.72 -7.75
C GLU A 42 15.26 -5.78 -6.65
N MET A 43 15.53 -6.34 -5.47
CA MET A 43 16.01 -5.61 -4.31
C MET A 43 17.54 -5.52 -4.34
N MET A 44 18.12 -4.58 -3.59
CA MET A 44 19.57 -4.35 -3.59
C MET A 44 20.41 -5.56 -3.16
N ASP A 45 19.83 -6.46 -2.36
CA ASP A 45 20.46 -7.70 -1.90
C ASP A 45 20.26 -8.89 -2.87
N GLY A 46 19.63 -8.64 -4.03
CA GLY A 46 19.30 -9.64 -5.04
C GLY A 46 18.02 -10.43 -4.76
N ALA A 47 17.29 -10.13 -3.69
CA ALA A 47 15.95 -10.70 -3.50
C ALA A 47 15.00 -10.22 -4.60
N THR A 48 14.14 -11.10 -5.09
CA THR A 48 13.13 -10.76 -6.09
C THR A 48 11.74 -10.75 -5.46
N ILE A 49 10.91 -9.77 -5.81
CA ILE A 49 9.52 -9.65 -5.37
C ILE A 49 8.62 -9.58 -6.60
N SER A 50 7.52 -10.34 -6.59
CA SER A 50 6.45 -10.23 -7.58
C SER A 50 5.16 -9.87 -6.85
N LEU A 51 4.61 -8.69 -7.15
CA LEU A 51 3.31 -8.26 -6.68
C LEU A 51 2.29 -8.41 -7.82
N ALA A 52 1.26 -9.22 -7.61
CA ALA A 52 0.16 -9.38 -8.54
C ALA A 52 -1.12 -8.85 -7.91
N MET A 53 -1.78 -7.92 -8.60
CA MET A 53 -3.06 -7.33 -8.21
C MET A 53 -4.07 -7.57 -9.32
N SER A 54 -5.29 -7.96 -8.96
CA SER A 54 -6.42 -8.00 -9.89
C SER A 54 -7.74 -7.70 -9.18
N GLY A 55 -8.54 -6.83 -9.79
CA GLY A 55 -9.92 -6.57 -9.37
C GLY A 55 -10.94 -7.57 -9.92
N PHE A 56 -10.54 -8.49 -10.80
CA PHE A 56 -11.43 -9.49 -11.42
C PHE A 56 -11.39 -10.83 -10.72
N THR A 57 -11.65 -10.81 -9.41
CA THR A 57 -11.74 -12.00 -8.58
C THR A 57 -12.89 -11.86 -7.58
N PRO A 58 -13.69 -12.92 -7.34
CA PRO A 58 -14.62 -12.93 -6.22
C PRO A 58 -13.90 -13.08 -4.87
N ASP A 59 -12.65 -13.54 -4.88
CA ASP A 59 -11.83 -13.76 -3.71
C ASP A 59 -11.02 -12.50 -3.39
N VAL A 60 -11.62 -11.57 -2.65
CA VAL A 60 -10.95 -10.37 -2.14
C VAL A 60 -10.11 -10.75 -0.92
N SER A 61 -8.84 -11.08 -1.15
CA SER A 61 -7.93 -11.49 -0.09
C SER A 61 -6.47 -11.20 -0.43
N HIS A 62 -5.62 -11.22 0.59
CA HIS A 62 -4.18 -11.14 0.46
C HIS A 62 -3.55 -12.51 0.66
N TYR A 63 -2.59 -12.83 -0.22
CA TYR A 63 -1.79 -14.02 -0.15
C TYR A 63 -0.32 -13.62 -0.33
N THR A 64 0.51 -13.99 0.62
CA THR A 64 1.94 -13.67 0.56
C THR A 64 2.78 -14.92 0.77
N LYS A 65 3.74 -15.13 -0.13
CA LYS A 65 4.68 -16.25 -0.04
C LYS A 65 6.10 -15.74 0.07
N PHE A 66 6.78 -16.11 1.14
CA PHE A 66 8.19 -15.84 1.38
C PHE A 66 8.98 -17.13 1.15
N MET A 67 10.05 -17.05 0.38
CA MET A 67 10.92 -18.19 0.09
C MET A 67 12.36 -17.82 0.44
N GLY A 68 13.07 -18.77 1.05
CA GLY A 68 14.45 -18.56 1.42
C GLY A 68 15.22 -19.88 1.53
N THR A 69 16.48 -19.78 1.92
CA THR A 69 17.42 -20.92 1.97
C THR A 69 17.02 -22.03 2.96
N ARG A 70 16.07 -21.76 3.86
CA ARG A 70 15.62 -22.69 4.91
C ARG A 70 14.21 -23.23 4.69
N GLY A 71 13.53 -22.83 3.62
CA GLY A 71 12.15 -23.23 3.32
C GLY A 71 11.29 -22.05 2.89
N GLN A 72 10.00 -22.11 3.22
CA GLN A 72 9.03 -21.09 2.86
C GLN A 72 8.06 -20.76 4.00
N ILE A 73 7.47 -19.58 3.90
CA ILE A 73 6.34 -19.13 4.72
C ILE A 73 5.24 -18.72 3.74
N ILE A 74 4.01 -19.18 3.99
CA ILE A 74 2.81 -18.72 3.29
C ILE A 74 1.89 -18.08 4.32
N ALA A 75 1.48 -16.85 4.07
CA ALA A 75 0.42 -16.17 4.81
C ALA A 75 -0.81 -16.08 3.90
N ASP A 76 -1.88 -16.80 4.25
CA ASP A 76 -3.15 -16.83 3.55
C ASP A 76 -4.22 -16.18 4.42
N MET A 77 -4.59 -14.95 4.05
CA MET A 77 -5.57 -14.17 4.80
C MET A 77 -6.98 -14.73 4.66
N ARG A 78 -7.31 -15.40 3.56
CA ARG A 78 -8.63 -16.02 3.34
C ARG A 78 -8.81 -17.21 4.27
N ALA A 79 -7.76 -18.01 4.43
CA ALA A 79 -7.75 -19.17 5.32
C ALA A 79 -7.51 -18.79 6.80
N ASN A 80 -7.03 -17.58 7.09
CA ASN A 80 -6.48 -17.19 8.39
C ASN A 80 -5.36 -18.12 8.87
N MET A 81 -4.50 -18.52 7.94
CA MET A 81 -3.44 -19.49 8.19
C MET A 81 -2.06 -18.93 7.82
N ILE A 82 -1.08 -19.24 8.67
CA ILE A 82 0.34 -19.12 8.34
C ILE A 82 0.92 -20.53 8.26
N THR A 83 1.42 -20.91 7.10
CA THR A 83 2.07 -22.20 6.86
C THR A 83 3.58 -22.01 6.83
N LEU A 84 4.29 -22.69 7.73
CA LEU A 84 5.74 -22.69 7.82
C LEU A 84 6.28 -24.07 7.37
N SER A 85 6.91 -24.12 6.20
CA SER A 85 7.46 -25.34 5.63
C SER A 85 8.99 -25.23 5.60
N ARG A 86 9.66 -25.78 6.63
CA ARG A 86 11.14 -25.84 6.69
C ARG A 86 11.66 -27.11 6.03
N PHE A 87 12.75 -27.02 5.28
CA PHE A 87 13.34 -28.20 4.64
C PHE A 87 13.74 -29.27 5.67
N GLY A 88 13.35 -30.53 5.41
CA GLY A 88 13.65 -31.67 6.29
C GLY A 88 12.87 -31.70 7.61
N LYS A 89 11.90 -30.80 7.82
CA LYS A 89 11.03 -30.80 9.00
C LYS A 89 9.57 -31.03 8.60
N LYS A 90 8.77 -31.42 9.58
CA LYS A 90 7.32 -31.43 9.43
C LYS A 90 6.83 -29.98 9.28
N GLU A 91 5.84 -29.79 8.43
CA GLU A 91 5.15 -28.51 8.26
C GLU A 91 4.43 -28.10 9.55
N GLU A 92 4.51 -26.81 9.86
CA GLU A 92 3.80 -26.18 10.97
C GLU A 92 2.70 -25.26 10.41
N ILE A 93 1.49 -25.40 10.94
CA ILE A 93 0.34 -24.59 10.55
C ILE A 93 -0.08 -23.77 11.77
N ILE A 94 -0.05 -22.46 11.63
CA ILE A 94 -0.47 -21.50 12.64
C ILE A 94 -1.84 -20.97 12.20
N ASP A 95 -2.85 -21.30 13.00
CA ASP A 95 -4.22 -20.84 12.83
C ASP A 95 -4.37 -19.49 13.54
N VAL A 96 -4.36 -18.41 12.76
CA VAL A 96 -4.38 -17.04 13.28
C VAL A 96 -5.69 -16.77 14.01
N SER A 97 -6.79 -17.43 13.62
CA SER A 97 -8.10 -17.30 14.28
C SER A 97 -8.10 -17.75 15.75
N LYS A 98 -7.08 -18.51 16.17
CA LYS A 98 -6.89 -18.93 17.56
C LYS A 98 -5.96 -18.01 18.36
N LEU A 99 -5.31 -17.07 17.70
CA LEU A 99 -4.33 -16.15 18.28
C LEU A 99 -4.89 -14.73 18.46
N ALA A 100 -5.95 -14.38 17.73
CA ALA A 100 -6.62 -13.10 17.84
C ALA A 100 -8.12 -13.30 17.99
N GLU A 101 -8.74 -12.51 18.85
CA GLU A 101 -10.19 -12.56 19.11
C GLU A 101 -10.99 -11.60 18.21
N ASP A 102 -10.29 -10.71 17.50
CA ASP A 102 -10.88 -9.61 16.76
C ASP A 102 -10.24 -9.45 15.38
N PHE A 103 -11.02 -9.76 14.35
CA PHE A 103 -10.69 -9.58 12.93
C PHE A 103 -11.59 -8.51 12.29
N SER A 104 -12.21 -7.63 13.09
CA SER A 104 -13.06 -6.56 12.57
C SER A 104 -12.28 -5.60 11.66
N GLY A 105 -12.99 -4.89 10.79
CA GLY A 105 -12.35 -4.05 9.76
C GLY A 105 -11.69 -4.89 8.66
N HIS A 106 -10.45 -4.58 8.32
CA HIS A 106 -9.67 -5.24 7.28
C HIS A 106 -8.71 -6.30 7.86
N GLY A 107 -9.23 -7.17 8.74
CA GLY A 107 -8.46 -8.23 9.40
C GLY A 107 -7.93 -7.89 10.79
N GLY A 108 -8.43 -6.82 11.42
CA GLY A 108 -8.11 -6.44 12.81
C GLY A 108 -6.81 -5.64 12.98
N GLY A 109 -6.08 -5.37 11.90
CA GLY A 109 -4.80 -4.64 11.95
C GLY A 109 -4.96 -3.17 12.32
N GLU A 110 -6.07 -2.54 11.94
CA GLU A 110 -6.30 -1.10 12.14
C GLU A 110 -6.39 -0.73 13.61
N ARG A 111 -7.09 -1.54 14.41
CA ARG A 111 -7.18 -1.30 15.85
C ARG A 111 -5.79 -1.34 16.49
N ARG A 112 -4.96 -2.31 16.09
CA ARG A 112 -3.58 -2.43 16.59
C ARG A 112 -2.68 -1.28 16.15
N MET A 113 -2.83 -0.81 14.91
CA MET A 113 -2.09 0.38 14.45
C MET A 113 -2.49 1.64 15.23
N VAL A 114 -3.78 1.83 15.53
CA VAL A 114 -4.25 2.97 16.33
C VAL A 114 -3.79 2.86 17.78
N GLU A 115 -3.88 1.68 18.39
CA GLU A 115 -3.35 1.42 19.74
C GLU A 115 -1.86 1.75 19.81
N ALA A 116 -1.05 1.21 18.89
CA ALA A 116 0.38 1.49 18.84
C ALA A 116 0.68 2.99 18.68
N PHE A 117 -0.07 3.67 17.80
CA PHE A 117 0.07 5.12 17.64
C PHE A 117 -0.26 5.88 18.93
N LEU A 118 -1.32 5.50 19.65
CA LEU A 118 -1.69 6.12 20.92
C LEU A 118 -0.61 5.89 21.98
N ASP A 119 -0.13 4.65 22.14
CA ASP A 119 0.92 4.30 23.08
C ASP A 119 2.20 5.12 22.82
N LEU A 120 2.55 5.34 21.54
CA LEU A 120 3.69 6.16 21.16
C LEU A 120 3.52 7.62 21.58
N ILE A 121 2.35 8.24 21.34
CA ILE A 121 2.15 9.66 21.65
C ILE A 121 1.90 9.93 23.13
N THR A 122 1.41 8.93 23.89
CA THR A 122 1.25 9.02 25.35
C THR A 122 2.54 8.69 26.10
N GLY A 123 3.54 8.11 25.42
CA GLY A 123 4.80 7.66 26.02
C GLY A 123 4.68 6.33 26.76
N GLU A 124 3.61 5.57 26.52
CA GLU A 124 3.38 4.23 27.05
C GLU A 124 4.01 3.13 26.17
N GLY A 125 4.45 3.49 24.96
CA GLY A 125 5.15 2.60 24.02
C GLY A 125 6.40 3.23 23.39
N GLU A 126 7.16 2.41 22.68
CA GLU A 126 8.32 2.81 21.89
C GLU A 126 8.02 2.69 20.39
N ALA A 127 8.71 3.47 19.57
CA ALA A 127 8.60 3.34 18.12
C ALA A 127 9.13 1.98 17.66
N ASP A 128 8.30 1.22 16.96
CA ASP A 128 8.67 -0.06 16.35
C ASP A 128 8.19 -0.14 14.89
N ASN A 129 8.30 -1.32 14.27
CA ASN A 129 7.90 -1.51 12.88
C ASN A 129 6.38 -1.50 12.64
N THR A 130 5.55 -1.40 13.67
CA THR A 130 4.09 -1.21 13.53
C THR A 130 3.73 0.24 13.21
N ILE A 131 4.63 1.18 13.51
CA ILE A 131 4.48 2.61 13.22
C ILE A 131 5.62 3.03 12.29
N PRO A 132 5.46 2.89 10.96
CA PRO A 132 6.50 3.27 10.04
C PRO A 132 6.75 4.77 10.10
N SER A 133 8.02 5.17 10.03
CA SER A 133 8.37 6.57 9.84
C SER A 133 7.80 7.10 8.51
N VAL A 134 7.68 8.43 8.40
CA VAL A 134 7.32 9.08 7.13
C VAL A 134 8.27 8.64 6.01
N MET A 135 9.57 8.57 6.28
CA MET A 135 10.56 8.15 5.28
C MET A 135 10.33 6.71 4.80
N GLN A 136 10.05 5.77 5.71
CA GLN A 136 9.70 4.39 5.33
C GLN A 136 8.40 4.33 4.52
N SER A 137 7.42 5.18 4.85
CA SER A 137 6.16 5.25 4.11
C SER A 137 6.32 5.84 2.71
N VAL A 138 7.24 6.79 2.52
CA VAL A 138 7.55 7.39 1.21
C VAL A 138 8.12 6.35 0.24
N GLU A 139 8.91 5.39 0.72
CA GLU A 139 9.51 4.36 -0.13
C GLU A 139 8.48 3.53 -0.92
N SER A 140 7.36 3.12 -0.28
CA SER A 140 6.30 2.38 -0.97
C SER A 140 5.62 3.22 -2.06
N HIS A 141 5.53 4.54 -1.86
CA HIS A 141 4.98 5.46 -2.85
C HIS A 141 5.93 5.64 -4.03
N ILE A 142 7.24 5.72 -3.78
CA ILE A 142 8.25 5.77 -4.85
C ILE A 142 8.16 4.52 -5.73
N ILE A 143 8.04 3.33 -5.11
CA ILE A 143 7.85 2.07 -5.83
C ILE A 143 6.55 2.10 -6.67
N ALA A 144 5.44 2.55 -6.10
CA ALA A 144 4.17 2.63 -6.81
C ALA A 144 4.24 3.57 -8.03
N LEU A 145 4.90 4.72 -7.87
CA LEU A 145 5.10 5.69 -8.95
C LEU A 145 6.03 5.16 -10.04
N ALA A 146 7.09 4.44 -9.68
CA ALA A 146 7.98 3.78 -10.62
C ALA A 146 7.26 2.66 -11.40
N ALA A 147 6.41 1.89 -10.73
CA ALA A 147 5.58 0.87 -11.38
C ALA A 147 4.60 1.49 -12.40
N GLU A 148 4.02 2.65 -12.08
CA GLU A 148 3.16 3.39 -12.99
C GLU A 148 3.93 3.97 -14.18
N ASP A 149 5.13 4.52 -13.97
CA ASP A 149 5.98 5.00 -15.06
C ASP A 149 6.40 3.85 -15.98
N SER A 150 6.81 2.71 -15.40
CA SER A 150 7.09 1.48 -16.15
C SER A 150 5.89 1.08 -17.03
N ARG A 151 4.68 1.04 -16.45
CA ARG A 151 3.44 0.68 -17.16
C ARG A 151 3.17 1.62 -18.35
N LYS A 152 3.28 2.93 -18.13
CA LYS A 152 3.07 3.94 -19.18
C LYS A 152 4.10 3.85 -20.31
N ASN A 153 5.29 3.34 -20.01
CA ASN A 153 6.39 3.17 -20.95
C ASN A 153 6.59 1.71 -21.40
N GLY A 154 5.51 0.92 -21.47
CA GLY A 154 5.54 -0.42 -22.05
C GLY A 154 6.31 -1.47 -21.25
N GLY A 155 6.38 -1.31 -19.93
CA GLY A 155 7.09 -2.23 -19.03
C GLY A 155 8.60 -1.95 -18.94
N LYS A 156 9.04 -0.72 -19.24
CA LYS A 156 10.44 -0.31 -19.11
C LYS A 156 10.94 -0.56 -17.67
N VAL A 157 12.16 -1.06 -17.53
CA VAL A 157 12.83 -1.18 -16.23
C VAL A 157 13.10 0.22 -15.67
N ILE A 158 12.68 0.46 -14.43
CA ILE A 158 12.91 1.72 -13.70
C ILE A 158 13.86 1.45 -12.54
N TYR A 159 14.96 2.19 -12.48
CA TYR A 159 15.89 2.14 -11.36
C TYR A 159 15.42 3.12 -10.27
N LEU A 160 15.13 2.60 -9.08
CA LEU A 160 14.56 3.42 -8.01
C LEU A 160 15.52 4.50 -7.50
N ASP A 161 16.84 4.29 -7.57
CA ASP A 161 17.82 5.28 -7.15
C ASP A 161 17.78 6.54 -8.02
N GLU A 162 17.58 6.39 -9.34
CA GLU A 162 17.37 7.50 -10.26
C GLU A 162 16.05 8.23 -9.93
N THR A 163 14.99 7.46 -9.66
CA THR A 163 13.67 8.00 -9.29
C THR A 163 13.72 8.79 -7.98
N ARG A 164 14.49 8.32 -7.00
CA ARG A 164 14.74 9.01 -5.72
C ARG A 164 15.43 10.35 -5.96
N GLN A 165 16.54 10.35 -6.73
CA GLN A 165 17.32 11.56 -7.00
C GLN A 165 16.53 12.63 -7.76
N GLU A 166 15.78 12.24 -8.79
CA GLU A 166 14.94 13.16 -9.56
C GLU A 166 13.86 13.82 -8.67
N ARG A 167 13.23 13.03 -7.78
CA ARG A 167 12.14 13.51 -6.92
C ARG A 167 12.64 14.30 -5.72
N GLU A 168 13.76 13.92 -5.11
CA GLU A 168 14.44 14.74 -4.10
C GLU A 168 14.91 16.08 -4.70
N GLY A 169 15.43 16.08 -5.93
CA GLY A 169 15.80 17.28 -6.67
C GLY A 169 14.60 18.20 -6.90
N CYS A 170 13.50 17.65 -7.41
CA CYS A 170 12.24 18.39 -7.59
C CYS A 170 11.69 18.95 -6.28
N MET A 171 11.76 18.17 -5.20
CA MET A 171 11.30 18.59 -3.88
C MET A 171 12.16 19.73 -3.32
N ARG A 172 13.49 19.65 -3.45
CA ARG A 172 14.42 20.73 -3.07
C ARG A 172 14.17 22.00 -3.88
N GLU A 173 13.92 21.89 -5.18
CA GLU A 173 13.58 23.04 -6.03
C GLU A 173 12.23 23.66 -5.66
N MET A 174 11.25 22.87 -5.23
CA MET A 174 9.98 23.37 -4.72
C MET A 174 10.17 24.13 -3.41
N TYR A 175 10.93 23.57 -2.45
CA TYR A 175 11.20 24.24 -1.18
C TYR A 175 12.05 25.52 -1.34
N ALA A 176 12.97 25.56 -2.30
CA ALA A 176 13.75 26.76 -2.61
C ALA A 176 12.92 27.90 -3.24
N LYS A 177 11.68 27.62 -3.67
CA LYS A 177 10.73 28.60 -4.24
C LYS A 177 9.66 29.05 -3.26
N VAL A 178 9.61 28.49 -2.04
CA VAL A 178 8.73 28.97 -0.98
C VAL A 178 9.38 30.22 -0.38
N PRO A 179 8.73 31.40 -0.45
CA PRO A 179 9.26 32.59 0.23
C PRO A 179 9.39 32.30 1.72
N GLU A 180 10.51 32.72 2.33
CA GLU A 180 10.60 32.79 3.78
C GLU A 180 9.65 33.90 4.26
N ASP A 181 8.61 33.51 5.00
CA ASP A 181 7.78 34.43 5.79
C ASP A 181 8.44 34.69 7.16
#